data_AF-A0A523PS19-F1
#
_entry.id   AF-A0A523PS19-F1
#
_cell.length_a   1.000
_cell.length_b   1.000
_cell.length_c   1.000
_cell.angle_alpha   90.00
_cell.angle_beta   90.00
_cell.angle_gamma   90.00
#
_symmetry.space_group_name_H-M   'P 1'
#
loop_
_entity.id
_entity.type
_entity.pdbx_description
1 polymer ?
#
loop_
_entity_poly.entity_id
_entity_poly.type
_entity_poly.pdbx_seq_one_letter_code
_entity_poly.pdbx_strand_id
1 'polypeptide(L)'
;MISNTKLFVLVLFALSIPSSHAFDDTSDFWRCENRVGGAWVFGRVPYACDVQPFGEPTYVQQQFAPVIFDDLAGQPVETSRYMESLNSVIRDTSDYYLSIRKPNASAAEKQAWRHAIFAVAHQETFWSHYRNATDSRIKMVRGDSGHGHGMMQVDDRWHFTAINEGKGWQLIENMIYALEIFYTEWQRAVTALCVSSATQWRSRTRSAYSAYNGGPNQICRWTDPNHVWARNDQNFIQKYDAQSWNQHIADANAASPIDVVCLVEGNENCPPASDDTQRLSGKLLQIASGEVCIFNDNTLYCTDNKRDAVCLAKSQNVSIAGGQLALAPEDYEGLPQQPFDRHDCNSHVEGLFAVGQVLQTQLAINLRATPGGAWLATTTQGQHYQITDFEVRDEHQLYRYYRVRHQNTEGYIYAGSASDHTSWAIPSTSLPLETIIARPNDWIEIVIASGINLRNTPAGSLITTVPQGTVSQVLATQFKGPSNQVYYGIEYAGATGYIYGGRLLPDSTLAQWANVTSAPIVFVRTGRASDTIWWTSLTECAETSCKSSGYVIGGYYDSWCKRFGCGWRQSHVTELDNNLSGWVQVRVDDSGQEGWVEERFIIWD
;
A
#
# COMPACT_ATOMS: atom_id res chain seq x y z
N MET A 1 -42.81 0.38 -16.75
CA MET A 1 -41.85 -0.32 -15.87
C MET A 1 -40.72 0.64 -15.57
N ILE A 2 -40.46 0.82 -14.28
CA ILE A 2 -39.78 1.96 -13.68
C ILE A 2 -38.27 1.83 -13.86
N SER A 3 -37.66 2.90 -14.36
CA SER A 3 -36.21 3.11 -14.43
C SER A 3 -35.71 3.55 -13.05
N ASN A 4 -34.85 2.73 -12.42
CA ASN A 4 -34.24 3.02 -11.13
C ASN A 4 -32.90 3.74 -11.34
N THR A 5 -32.93 5.07 -11.38
CA THR A 5 -31.74 5.90 -11.23
C THR A 5 -31.56 6.20 -9.73
N LYS A 6 -30.56 5.58 -9.09
CA LYS A 6 -30.21 5.87 -7.69
C LYS A 6 -29.45 7.20 -7.64
N LEU A 7 -30.14 8.24 -7.20
CA LEU A 7 -29.59 9.53 -6.81
C LEU A 7 -28.85 9.36 -5.46
N PHE A 8 -27.52 9.37 -5.48
CA PHE A 8 -26.72 9.49 -4.27
C PHE A 8 -26.68 10.96 -3.86
N VAL A 9 -27.51 11.33 -2.88
CA VAL A 9 -27.42 12.63 -2.20
C VAL A 9 -26.33 12.51 -1.14
N LEU A 10 -25.16 13.06 -1.44
CA LEU A 10 -24.09 13.24 -0.45
C LEU A 10 -24.47 14.42 0.45
N VAL A 11 -25.05 14.14 1.62
CA VAL A 11 -25.29 15.16 2.64
C VAL A 11 -23.97 15.46 3.35
N LEU A 12 -23.26 16.48 2.88
CA LEU A 12 -22.16 17.11 3.60
C LEU A 12 -22.74 17.87 4.81
N PHE A 13 -22.82 17.20 5.96
CA PHE A 13 -22.95 17.90 7.24
C PHE A 13 -21.61 18.56 7.55
N ALA A 14 -21.45 19.81 7.11
CA ALA A 14 -20.45 20.72 7.63
C ALA A 14 -20.85 21.10 9.07
N LEU A 15 -20.47 20.27 10.03
CA LEU A 15 -20.45 20.64 11.45
C LEU A 15 -19.26 21.57 11.66
N SER A 16 -19.47 22.86 11.41
CA SER A 16 -18.58 23.92 11.89
C SER A 16 -18.77 24.07 13.40
N ILE A 17 -18.04 23.27 14.18
CA ILE A 17 -17.87 23.54 15.61
C ILE A 17 -16.94 24.77 15.71
N PRO A 18 -17.37 25.90 16.29
CA PRO A 18 -16.46 26.98 16.59
C PRO A 18 -15.56 26.54 17.74
N SER A 19 -14.35 26.08 17.42
CA SER A 19 -13.27 25.88 18.39
C SER A 19 -12.79 27.25 18.88
N SER A 20 -13.50 27.80 19.86
CA SER A 20 -12.91 28.81 20.75
C SER A 20 -11.93 28.07 21.66
N HIS A 21 -10.68 27.93 21.21
CA HIS A 21 -9.62 27.42 22.05
C HIS A 21 -9.45 28.36 23.25
N ALA A 22 -9.33 27.79 24.45
CA ALA A 22 -9.08 28.54 25.66
C ALA A 22 -7.69 29.19 25.61
N PHE A 23 -7.54 30.33 26.28
CA PHE A 23 -6.25 31.00 26.42
C PHE A 23 -5.32 30.17 27.31
N ASP A 24 -4.19 29.74 26.76
CA ASP A 24 -3.13 29.06 27.50
C ASP A 24 -2.10 30.08 28.02
N ASP A 25 -1.69 29.92 29.29
CA ASP A 25 -0.74 30.80 29.97
C ASP A 25 0.71 30.38 29.66
N THR A 26 1.10 30.49 28.39
CA THR A 26 2.50 30.32 27.97
C THR A 26 3.30 31.53 28.45
N SER A 27 4.54 31.32 28.90
CA SER A 27 5.43 32.43 29.27
C SER A 27 5.95 33.15 28.02
N ASP A 28 6.27 34.45 28.12
CA ASP A 28 7.04 35.17 27.10
C ASP A 28 8.25 34.33 26.64
N PHE A 29 8.42 34.21 25.32
CA PHE A 29 9.49 33.41 24.71
C PHE A 29 9.50 31.94 25.14
N TRP A 30 8.33 31.33 25.33
CA TRP A 30 8.20 29.90 25.64
C TRP A 30 8.98 29.01 24.65
N ARG A 31 9.83 28.13 25.20
CA ARG A 31 10.77 27.26 24.46
C ARG A 31 11.65 27.99 23.43
N CYS A 32 11.98 29.25 23.68
CA CYS A 32 12.86 30.04 22.83
C CYS A 32 14.31 29.93 23.29
N GLU A 33 15.02 28.93 22.76
CA GLU A 33 16.45 28.78 23.03
C GLU A 33 17.28 29.63 22.06
N ASN A 34 18.42 30.14 22.57
CA ASN A 34 19.43 30.87 21.78
C ASN A 34 18.84 31.99 20.91
N ARG A 35 18.01 32.84 21.53
CA ARG A 35 17.29 33.92 20.86
C ARG A 35 18.24 34.89 20.15
N VAL A 36 17.92 35.23 18.92
CA VAL A 36 18.64 36.24 18.13
C VAL A 36 17.76 37.45 17.81
N GLY A 37 18.42 38.59 17.54
CA GLY A 37 17.78 39.85 17.16
C GLY A 37 17.51 39.99 15.66
N GLY A 38 16.93 41.12 15.25
CA GLY A 38 16.62 41.45 13.86
C GLY A 38 15.98 42.83 13.72
N ALA A 39 15.31 43.09 12.59
CA ALA A 39 14.62 44.36 12.32
C ALA A 39 13.32 44.12 11.57
N TRP A 40 12.37 45.06 11.58
CA TRP A 40 11.15 44.91 10.78
C TRP A 40 11.42 45.16 9.29
N VAL A 41 12.02 44.17 8.63
CA VAL A 41 12.36 44.13 7.20
C VAL A 41 12.01 42.76 6.63
N PHE A 42 11.83 42.69 5.31
CA PHE A 42 11.49 41.45 4.62
C PHE A 42 12.48 40.32 4.92
N GLY A 43 11.95 39.16 5.34
CA GLY A 43 12.70 37.95 5.69
C GLY A 43 13.38 37.96 7.07
N ARG A 44 13.38 39.07 7.82
CA ARG A 44 14.20 39.19 9.03
C ARG A 44 13.59 39.94 10.23
N VAL A 45 12.42 39.56 10.73
CA VAL A 45 11.78 40.15 11.95
C VAL A 45 12.66 40.18 13.24
N PRO A 46 12.32 40.98 14.26
CA PRO A 46 13.18 41.20 15.44
C PRO A 46 13.56 39.98 16.27
N TYR A 47 12.75 38.92 16.32
CA TYR A 47 13.02 37.76 17.18
C TYR A 47 13.00 36.45 16.38
N ALA A 48 13.93 35.57 16.71
CA ALA A 48 13.92 34.18 16.27
C ALA A 48 14.66 33.31 17.31
N CYS A 49 14.29 32.04 17.36
CA CYS A 49 14.80 31.06 18.34
C CYS A 49 15.12 29.75 17.63
N ASP A 50 15.90 28.86 18.26
CA ASP A 50 16.20 27.55 17.68
C ASP A 50 14.93 26.82 17.22
N VAL A 51 14.99 26.16 16.07
CA VAL A 51 13.90 25.30 15.57
C VAL A 51 13.74 24.04 16.44
N GLN A 52 14.85 23.54 16.99
CA GLN A 52 14.96 22.26 17.69
C GLN A 52 13.86 21.96 18.75
N PRO A 53 13.36 22.93 19.54
CA PRO A 53 12.31 22.66 20.52
C PRO A 53 10.94 22.31 19.92
N PHE A 54 10.77 22.51 18.62
CA PHE A 54 9.53 22.27 17.89
C PHE A 54 9.70 21.30 16.71
N GLY A 55 10.84 21.38 16.02
CA GLY A 55 11.13 20.58 14.83
C GLY A 55 12.59 20.16 14.70
N GLU A 56 12.94 19.59 13.55
CA GLU A 56 14.27 19.02 13.31
C GLU A 56 15.09 19.94 12.38
N PRO A 57 16.22 20.54 12.84
CA PRO A 57 16.98 21.49 12.03
C PRO A 57 17.52 20.90 10.72
N THR A 58 17.90 19.62 10.69
CA THR A 58 18.43 18.97 9.48
C THR A 58 17.33 18.86 8.42
N TYR A 59 16.14 18.41 8.81
CA TYR A 59 14.95 18.44 7.96
C TYR A 59 14.69 19.84 7.38
N VAL A 60 14.72 20.88 8.22
CA VAL A 60 14.54 22.27 7.72
C VAL A 60 15.60 22.63 6.69
N GLN A 61 16.85 22.34 6.99
CA GLN A 61 17.96 22.64 6.09
C GLN A 61 17.86 21.89 4.75
N GLN A 62 17.35 20.67 4.76
CA GLN A 62 17.21 19.84 3.55
C GLN A 62 15.99 20.22 2.71
N GLN A 63 14.84 20.39 3.34
CA GLN A 63 13.56 20.61 2.64
C GLN A 63 13.31 22.07 2.28
N PHE A 64 13.81 23.01 3.10
CA PHE A 64 13.48 24.42 2.98
C PHE A 64 14.69 25.31 2.68
N ALA A 65 15.86 24.75 2.36
CA ALA A 65 17.10 25.50 2.09
C ALA A 65 16.88 26.78 1.24
N PRO A 66 16.15 26.73 0.11
CA PRO A 66 15.92 27.91 -0.73
C PRO A 66 15.09 29.01 -0.07
N VAL A 67 14.33 28.70 0.98
CA VAL A 67 13.44 29.63 1.71
C VAL A 67 13.85 29.83 3.17
N ILE A 68 15.14 29.61 3.48
CA ILE A 68 15.78 30.06 4.71
C ILE A 68 16.47 31.39 4.43
N PHE A 69 16.22 32.40 5.27
CA PHE A 69 16.91 33.70 5.17
C PHE A 69 18.32 33.60 5.75
N ASP A 70 19.35 34.00 5.02
CA ASP A 70 20.75 33.93 5.46
C ASP A 70 21.24 35.24 6.08
N ASP A 71 21.32 35.30 7.41
CA ASP A 71 21.80 36.50 8.12
C ASP A 71 23.29 36.81 7.85
N LEU A 72 24.05 35.85 7.30
CA LEU A 72 25.47 36.02 6.97
C LEU A 72 25.68 36.63 5.58
N ALA A 73 24.64 36.65 4.74
CA ALA A 73 24.69 37.21 3.39
C ALA A 73 24.48 38.74 3.37
N GLY A 74 24.90 39.38 2.28
CA GLY A 74 24.68 40.83 2.09
C GLY A 74 23.20 41.18 2.00
N GLN A 75 22.70 42.02 2.91
CA GLN A 75 21.26 42.20 3.16
C GLN A 75 20.41 42.51 1.91
N PRO A 76 20.77 43.43 0.98
CA PRO A 76 19.91 43.70 -0.18
C PRO A 76 19.81 42.52 -1.14
N VAL A 77 20.93 41.82 -1.38
CA VAL A 77 21.01 40.67 -2.27
C VAL A 77 20.20 39.51 -1.68
N GLU A 78 20.39 39.26 -0.39
CA GLU A 78 19.68 38.19 0.31
C GLU A 78 18.18 38.46 0.39
N THR A 79 17.78 39.71 0.67
CA THR A 79 16.35 40.09 0.70
C THR A 79 15.70 39.79 -0.65
N SER A 80 16.32 40.17 -1.76
CA SER A 80 15.77 39.88 -3.10
C SER A 80 15.68 38.38 -3.38
N ARG A 81 16.75 37.62 -3.13
CA ARG A 81 16.77 36.15 -3.33
C ARG A 81 15.68 35.44 -2.52
N TYR A 82 15.60 35.79 -1.24
CA TYR A 82 14.64 35.21 -0.31
C TYR A 82 13.21 35.57 -0.68
N MET A 83 12.94 36.84 -0.98
CA MET A 83 11.60 37.31 -1.35
C MET A 83 11.12 36.72 -2.68
N GLU A 84 12.00 36.54 -3.66
CA GLU A 84 11.70 35.84 -4.91
C GLU A 84 11.24 34.41 -4.62
N SER A 85 12.02 33.68 -3.81
CA SER A 85 11.77 32.28 -3.46
C SER A 85 10.48 32.12 -2.64
N LEU A 86 10.25 33.02 -1.69
CA LEU A 86 9.09 32.93 -0.81
C LEU A 86 7.82 33.48 -1.46
N ASN A 87 7.92 34.39 -2.44
CA ASN A 87 6.78 34.83 -3.25
C ASN A 87 6.08 33.63 -3.91
N SER A 88 6.85 32.78 -4.58
CA SER A 88 6.30 31.61 -5.27
C SER A 88 5.74 30.58 -4.30
N VAL A 89 6.39 30.35 -3.14
CA VAL A 89 5.82 29.49 -2.08
C VAL A 89 4.50 30.04 -1.56
N ILE A 90 4.43 31.32 -1.16
CA ILE A 90 3.19 31.92 -0.65
C ILE A 90 2.09 31.87 -1.70
N ARG A 91 2.41 32.19 -2.96
CA ARG A 91 1.48 32.12 -4.09
C ARG A 91 0.91 30.71 -4.22
N ASP A 92 1.78 29.72 -4.38
CA ASP A 92 1.38 28.34 -4.69
C ASP A 92 0.62 27.71 -3.52
N THR A 93 1.03 27.97 -2.27
CA THR A 93 0.30 27.48 -1.09
C THR A 93 -1.08 28.14 -1.02
N SER A 94 -1.18 29.45 -1.26
CA SER A 94 -2.45 30.17 -1.21
C SER A 94 -3.43 29.72 -2.31
N ASP A 95 -2.92 29.48 -3.51
CA ASP A 95 -3.70 29.05 -4.67
C ASP A 95 -4.18 27.61 -4.50
N TYR A 96 -3.27 26.71 -4.12
CA TYR A 96 -3.60 25.30 -3.87
C TYR A 96 -4.65 25.18 -2.76
N TYR A 97 -4.42 25.85 -1.62
CA TYR A 97 -5.36 25.88 -0.50
C TYR A 97 -6.76 26.36 -0.94
N LEU A 98 -6.85 27.48 -1.67
CA LEU A 98 -8.14 27.98 -2.14
C LEU A 98 -8.78 27.06 -3.17
N SER A 99 -8.00 26.41 -4.03
CA SER A 99 -8.52 25.49 -5.04
C SER A 99 -9.20 24.27 -4.42
N ILE A 100 -8.67 23.77 -3.29
CA ILE A 100 -9.30 22.68 -2.52
C ILE A 100 -10.54 23.19 -1.79
N ARG A 101 -10.43 24.31 -1.07
CA ARG A 101 -11.52 24.81 -0.21
C ARG A 101 -12.67 25.42 -0.99
N LYS A 102 -12.39 26.00 -2.15
CA LYS A 102 -13.39 26.60 -3.04
C LYS A 102 -13.00 26.37 -4.52
N PRO A 103 -13.21 25.16 -5.06
CA PRO A 103 -12.83 24.83 -6.44
C PRO A 103 -13.44 25.77 -7.48
N ASN A 104 -14.66 26.27 -7.20
CA ASN A 104 -15.41 27.16 -8.07
C ASN A 104 -15.14 28.66 -7.81
N ALA A 105 -14.04 29.02 -7.12
CA ALA A 105 -13.66 30.41 -6.93
C ALA A 105 -13.39 31.08 -8.29
N SER A 106 -13.95 32.28 -8.48
CA SER A 106 -13.72 33.05 -9.71
C SER A 106 -12.26 33.50 -9.82
N ALA A 107 -11.78 33.79 -11.03
CA ALA A 107 -10.42 34.31 -11.23
C ALA A 107 -10.15 35.59 -10.41
N ALA A 108 -11.15 36.48 -10.32
CA ALA A 108 -11.06 37.69 -9.51
C ALA A 108 -10.96 37.39 -8.00
N GLU A 109 -11.69 36.38 -7.51
CA GLU A 109 -11.59 35.96 -6.11
C GLU A 109 -10.22 35.31 -5.82
N LYS A 110 -9.70 34.49 -6.74
CA LYS A 110 -8.36 33.88 -6.62
C LYS A 110 -7.27 34.95 -6.52
N GLN A 111 -7.31 35.96 -7.40
CA GLN A 111 -6.37 37.08 -7.36
C GLN A 111 -6.49 37.89 -6.07
N ALA A 112 -7.72 38.22 -5.66
CA ALA A 112 -7.98 38.96 -4.43
C ALA A 112 -7.53 38.21 -3.17
N TRP A 113 -7.77 36.89 -3.14
CA TRP A 113 -7.32 35.99 -2.08
C TRP A 113 -5.79 36.00 -1.98
N ARG A 114 -5.09 35.73 -3.09
CA ARG A 114 -3.62 35.74 -3.13
C ARG A 114 -3.05 37.08 -2.64
N HIS A 115 -3.62 38.19 -3.09
CA HIS A 115 -3.23 39.53 -2.64
C HIS A 115 -3.47 39.72 -1.14
N ALA A 116 -4.60 39.26 -0.62
CA ALA A 116 -4.86 39.28 0.82
C ALA A 116 -3.81 38.48 1.60
N ILE A 117 -3.45 37.29 1.15
CA ILE A 117 -2.47 36.43 1.82
C ILE A 117 -1.07 37.06 1.83
N PHE A 118 -0.63 37.66 0.73
CA PHE A 118 0.62 38.43 0.71
C PHE A 118 0.63 39.57 1.73
N ALA A 119 -0.51 40.28 1.86
CA ALA A 119 -0.66 41.34 2.85
C ALA A 119 -0.65 40.80 4.29
N VAL A 120 -1.25 39.64 4.57
CA VAL A 120 -1.22 38.99 5.89
C VAL A 120 0.22 38.60 6.24
N ALA A 121 0.93 37.93 5.33
CA ALA A 121 2.33 37.58 5.54
C ALA A 121 3.20 38.82 5.79
N HIS A 122 2.95 39.95 5.10
CA HIS A 122 3.70 41.18 5.31
C HIS A 122 3.33 41.84 6.65
N GLN A 123 2.05 41.85 6.99
CA GLN A 123 1.59 42.47 8.21
C GLN A 123 2.10 41.77 9.46
N GLU A 124 1.97 40.44 9.48
CA GLU A 124 2.28 39.64 10.65
C GLU A 124 3.77 39.33 10.75
N THR A 125 4.47 39.02 9.64
CA THR A 125 5.84 38.51 9.74
C THR A 125 6.83 39.13 8.79
N PHE A 126 6.47 40.18 8.04
CA PHE A 126 7.33 40.68 6.95
C PHE A 126 7.86 39.54 6.08
N TRP A 127 6.99 38.56 5.80
CA TRP A 127 7.33 37.34 5.06
C TRP A 127 8.50 36.57 5.67
N SER A 128 8.67 36.55 6.99
CA SER A 128 9.75 35.80 7.62
C SER A 128 9.24 34.46 8.17
N HIS A 129 10.08 33.43 8.11
CA HIS A 129 9.78 32.13 8.74
C HIS A 129 11.03 31.45 9.33
N TYR A 130 11.97 31.00 8.49
CA TYR A 130 13.26 30.45 8.93
C TYR A 130 14.40 31.43 8.66
N ARG A 131 15.44 31.33 9.48
CA ARG A 131 16.70 32.03 9.24
C ARG A 131 17.90 31.17 9.63
N ASN A 132 18.93 31.19 8.81
CA ASN A 132 20.27 30.80 9.18
C ASN A 132 20.89 31.98 9.90
N ALA A 133 20.86 31.95 11.23
CA ALA A 133 21.23 33.10 12.04
C ALA A 133 22.75 33.28 12.13
N THR A 134 23.18 34.43 12.68
CA THR A 134 24.60 34.77 12.84
C THR A 134 25.40 33.81 13.73
N ASP A 135 24.73 32.97 14.52
CA ASP A 135 25.33 31.89 15.31
C ASP A 135 25.39 30.55 14.56
N SER A 136 25.11 30.56 13.25
CA SER A 136 25.10 29.40 12.34
C SER A 136 24.09 28.31 12.73
N ARG A 137 23.03 28.69 13.45
CA ARG A 137 21.93 27.79 13.77
C ARG A 137 20.69 28.17 12.99
N ILE A 138 19.89 27.15 12.65
CA ILE A 138 18.59 27.35 12.04
C ILE A 138 17.60 27.79 13.12
N LYS A 139 17.03 28.97 12.91
CA LYS A 139 16.04 29.57 13.78
C LYS A 139 14.70 29.68 13.08
N MET A 140 13.64 29.53 13.86
CA MET A 140 12.29 29.93 13.48
C MET A 140 11.99 31.30 14.07
N VAL A 141 11.36 32.17 13.30
CA VAL A 141 10.97 33.50 13.74
C VAL A 141 9.89 33.45 14.82
N ARG A 142 9.91 34.46 15.70
CA ARG A 142 8.90 34.67 16.73
C ARG A 142 8.35 36.09 16.73
N GLY A 143 7.07 36.22 17.06
CA GLY A 143 6.32 37.48 17.19
C GLY A 143 5.85 37.74 18.63
N ASP A 144 5.28 38.92 18.90
CA ASP A 144 4.58 39.25 20.16
C ASP A 144 5.23 38.73 21.43
N SER A 145 6.41 39.27 21.78
CA SER A 145 7.19 38.83 22.96
C SER A 145 7.48 37.32 22.98
N GLY A 146 7.55 36.70 21.80
CA GLY A 146 7.80 35.28 21.65
C GLY A 146 6.55 34.42 21.45
N HIS A 147 5.34 34.94 21.57
CA HIS A 147 4.12 34.13 21.42
C HIS A 147 3.76 33.76 19.99
N GLY A 148 4.06 34.63 19.02
CA GLY A 148 3.81 34.32 17.61
C GLY A 148 4.84 33.32 17.08
N HIS A 149 4.38 32.31 16.33
CA HIS A 149 5.24 31.30 15.69
C HIS A 149 5.19 31.42 14.17
N GLY A 150 6.37 31.39 13.55
CA GLY A 150 6.49 31.20 12.11
C GLY A 150 5.89 32.34 11.29
N MET A 151 5.40 32.00 10.10
CA MET A 151 4.85 32.91 9.11
C MET A 151 3.38 33.21 9.43
N MET A 152 2.91 34.42 9.16
CA MET A 152 1.55 34.86 9.51
C MET A 152 1.22 34.84 11.03
N GLN A 153 2.22 34.59 11.89
CA GLN A 153 2.18 34.57 13.36
C GLN A 153 1.02 33.76 13.95
N VAL A 154 1.20 32.45 14.08
CA VAL A 154 0.30 31.61 14.86
C VAL A 154 0.65 31.73 16.35
N ASP A 155 -0.25 32.30 17.15
CA ASP A 155 0.01 32.63 18.56
C ASP A 155 -0.18 31.41 19.49
N ASP A 156 0.85 31.06 20.26
CA ASP A 156 0.81 29.90 21.16
C ASP A 156 -0.16 30.00 22.34
N ARG A 157 -0.65 31.20 22.68
CA ARG A 157 -1.65 31.38 23.74
C ARG A 157 -3.05 31.00 23.28
N TRP A 158 -3.32 31.08 21.98
CA TRP A 158 -4.63 30.79 21.40
C TRP A 158 -4.65 29.52 20.57
N HIS A 159 -3.47 29.06 20.12
CA HIS A 159 -3.31 27.92 19.23
C HIS A 159 -2.36 26.85 19.80
N PHE A 160 -2.23 26.78 21.13
CA PHE A 160 -1.29 25.91 21.83
C PHE A 160 -1.34 24.45 21.36
N THR A 161 -2.55 23.90 21.16
CA THR A 161 -2.72 22.53 20.64
C THR A 161 -2.05 22.36 19.29
N ALA A 162 -2.33 23.25 18.34
CA ALA A 162 -1.75 23.19 17.00
C ALA A 162 -0.22 23.37 17.03
N ILE A 163 0.29 24.25 17.89
CA ILE A 163 1.74 24.44 18.08
C ILE A 163 2.39 23.14 18.60
N ASN A 164 1.79 22.47 19.59
CA ASN A 164 2.32 21.20 20.10
C ASN A 164 2.18 20.04 19.10
N GLU A 165 1.24 20.13 18.17
CA GLU A 165 1.11 19.19 17.05
C GLU A 165 2.14 19.44 15.93
N GLY A 166 3.03 20.43 16.06
CA GLY A 166 4.09 20.72 15.08
C GLY A 166 3.72 21.79 14.04
N LYS A 167 2.47 22.25 14.00
CA LYS A 167 1.99 23.22 12.99
C LYS A 167 2.55 24.63 13.18
N GLY A 168 3.29 24.87 14.27
CA GLY A 168 3.93 26.15 14.54
C GLY A 168 5.21 26.39 13.76
N TRP A 169 5.95 25.31 13.46
CA TRP A 169 7.33 25.42 13.00
C TRP A 169 7.56 25.00 11.56
N GLN A 170 6.79 24.05 11.02
CA GLN A 170 6.93 23.63 9.64
C GLN A 170 6.26 24.69 8.74
N LEU A 171 7.02 25.30 7.83
CA LEU A 171 6.59 26.44 6.99
C LEU A 171 5.20 26.27 6.35
N ILE A 172 4.99 25.15 5.67
CA ILE A 172 3.76 24.88 4.92
C ILE A 172 2.59 24.55 5.85
N GLU A 173 2.79 23.74 6.89
CA GLU A 173 1.74 23.47 7.88
C GLU A 173 1.31 24.74 8.62
N ASN A 174 2.29 25.57 8.98
CA ASN A 174 2.07 26.86 9.62
C ASN A 174 1.26 27.81 8.73
N MET A 175 1.62 27.90 7.45
CA MET A 175 0.83 28.63 6.48
C MET A 175 -0.58 28.05 6.33
N ILE A 176 -0.74 26.76 6.13
CA ILE A 176 -2.06 26.12 5.95
C ILE A 176 -2.96 26.35 7.17
N TYR A 177 -2.40 26.28 8.37
CA TYR A 177 -3.12 26.57 9.60
C TYR A 177 -3.57 28.05 9.66
N ALA A 178 -2.67 28.99 9.36
CA ALA A 178 -3.01 30.41 9.30
C ALA A 178 -4.05 30.72 8.19
N LEU A 179 -3.91 30.08 7.03
CA LEU A 179 -4.86 30.19 5.92
C LEU A 179 -6.24 29.67 6.32
N GLU A 180 -6.34 28.60 7.13
CA GLU A 180 -7.61 28.10 7.64
C GLU A 180 -8.34 29.14 8.51
N ILE A 181 -7.62 29.76 9.43
CA ILE A 181 -8.16 30.81 10.31
C ILE A 181 -8.62 31.99 9.45
N PHE A 182 -7.75 32.46 8.54
CA PHE A 182 -8.07 33.60 7.68
C PHE A 182 -9.21 33.29 6.69
N TYR A 183 -9.24 32.09 6.12
CA TYR A 183 -10.28 31.66 5.17
C TYR A 183 -11.66 31.61 5.81
N THR A 184 -11.74 31.13 7.05
CA THR A 184 -12.98 31.15 7.83
C THR A 184 -13.55 32.57 7.90
N GLU A 185 -12.70 33.54 8.21
CA GLU A 185 -13.10 34.94 8.29
C GLU A 185 -13.32 35.59 6.93
N TRP A 186 -12.58 35.17 5.91
CA TRP A 186 -12.80 35.55 4.51
C TRP A 186 -14.17 35.15 3.99
N GLN A 187 -14.68 33.98 4.37
CA GLN A 187 -16.05 33.56 4.05
C GLN A 187 -17.08 34.38 4.82
N ARG A 188 -16.87 34.60 6.13
CA ARG A 188 -17.79 35.39 6.97
C ARG A 188 -17.90 36.84 6.50
N ALA A 189 -16.78 37.44 6.07
CA ALA A 189 -16.69 38.82 5.62
C ALA A 189 -17.63 39.14 4.44
N VAL A 190 -18.06 38.15 3.66
CA VAL A 190 -19.05 38.32 2.58
C VAL A 190 -20.37 38.93 3.08
N THR A 191 -20.74 38.61 4.32
CA THR A 191 -22.03 38.99 4.92
C THR A 191 -21.88 40.01 6.05
N ALA A 192 -20.67 40.49 6.30
CA ALA A 192 -20.41 41.47 7.34
C ALA A 192 -21.03 42.83 7.00
N LEU A 193 -21.65 43.51 7.97
CA LEU A 193 -22.35 44.79 7.76
C LEU A 193 -21.43 45.91 7.23
N CYS A 194 -20.13 45.82 7.50
CA CYS A 194 -19.11 46.75 7.03
C CYS A 194 -18.62 46.47 5.60
N VAL A 195 -19.10 45.40 4.94
CA VAL A 195 -18.74 45.01 3.57
C VAL A 195 -20.00 45.11 2.71
N SER A 196 -20.01 46.02 1.73
CA SER A 196 -21.25 46.28 0.98
C SER A 196 -21.51 45.28 -0.14
N SER A 197 -20.53 44.46 -0.54
CA SER A 197 -20.74 43.33 -1.45
C SER A 197 -19.65 42.26 -1.35
N ALA A 198 -19.97 41.02 -1.75
CA ALA A 198 -19.05 39.89 -1.77
C ALA A 198 -17.76 40.10 -2.60
N THR A 199 -17.82 41.03 -3.55
CA THR A 199 -16.74 41.34 -4.51
C THR A 199 -15.99 42.61 -4.16
N GLN A 200 -16.33 43.30 -3.07
CA GLN A 200 -15.52 44.40 -2.53
C GLN A 200 -14.30 43.86 -1.81
N TRP A 201 -13.36 43.32 -2.59
CA TRP A 201 -12.19 42.59 -2.11
C TRP A 201 -11.41 43.35 -1.06
N ARG A 202 -11.16 44.65 -1.27
CA ARG A 202 -10.43 45.48 -0.29
C ARG A 202 -11.11 45.51 1.09
N SER A 203 -12.42 45.76 1.15
CA SER A 203 -13.18 45.77 2.41
C SER A 203 -13.34 44.38 3.00
N ARG A 204 -13.51 43.36 2.16
CA ARG A 204 -13.60 41.95 2.55
C ARG A 204 -12.29 41.48 3.20
N THR A 205 -11.15 41.75 2.57
CA THR A 205 -9.81 41.48 3.10
C THR A 205 -9.59 42.17 4.44
N ARG A 206 -9.94 43.45 4.54
CA ARG A 206 -9.79 44.21 5.79
C ARG A 206 -10.65 43.63 6.92
N SER A 207 -11.87 43.22 6.62
CA SER A 207 -12.79 42.59 7.59
C SER A 207 -12.28 41.22 8.04
N ALA A 208 -11.83 40.39 7.11
CA ALA A 208 -11.24 39.09 7.40
C ALA A 208 -9.99 39.24 8.28
N TYR A 209 -9.12 40.20 7.98
CA TYR A 209 -7.94 40.49 8.79
C TYR A 209 -8.29 40.98 10.19
N SER A 210 -9.27 41.88 10.34
CA SER A 210 -9.70 42.35 11.65
C SER A 210 -10.16 41.21 12.55
N ALA A 211 -10.87 40.23 12.01
CA ALA A 211 -11.27 39.03 12.74
C ALA A 211 -10.15 38.01 12.93
N TYR A 212 -9.24 37.85 11.96
CA TYR A 212 -8.04 37.02 12.09
C TYR A 212 -7.17 37.49 13.27
N ASN A 213 -6.91 38.78 13.35
CA ASN A 213 -6.03 39.37 14.37
C ASN A 213 -6.74 39.67 15.70
N GLY A 214 -8.04 39.94 15.69
CA GLY A 214 -8.80 40.34 16.88
C GLY A 214 -9.80 39.29 17.40
N GLY A 215 -9.94 38.17 16.70
CA GLY A 215 -10.95 37.14 16.94
C GLY A 215 -12.28 37.39 16.19
N PRO A 216 -13.16 36.36 16.12
CA PRO A 216 -14.37 36.33 15.30
C PRO A 216 -15.34 37.52 15.43
N ASN A 217 -15.36 38.18 16.60
CA ASN A 217 -16.24 39.31 16.90
C ASN A 217 -15.71 40.65 16.38
N GLN A 218 -14.46 40.69 15.92
CA GLN A 218 -13.78 41.91 15.47
C GLN A 218 -13.90 42.14 13.96
N ILE A 219 -14.77 41.40 13.25
CA ILE A 219 -14.88 41.42 11.79
C ILE A 219 -15.11 42.82 11.18
N CYS A 220 -15.70 43.75 11.94
CA CYS A 220 -15.90 45.15 11.53
C CYS A 220 -15.12 46.17 12.39
N ARG A 221 -14.14 45.72 13.19
CA ARG A 221 -13.30 46.57 14.06
C ARG A 221 -12.71 47.77 13.32
N TRP A 222 -12.30 47.56 12.08
CA TRP A 222 -11.69 48.60 11.24
C TRP A 222 -12.58 49.81 10.92
N THR A 223 -13.89 49.71 11.15
CA THR A 223 -14.83 50.82 10.98
C THR A 223 -14.90 51.75 12.19
N ASP A 224 -14.40 51.31 13.36
CA ASP A 224 -14.30 52.12 14.56
C ASP A 224 -12.86 52.64 14.73
N PRO A 225 -12.58 53.92 14.39
CA PRO A 225 -11.25 54.49 14.52
C PRO A 225 -10.79 54.65 15.98
N ASN A 226 -11.71 54.57 16.95
CA ASN A 226 -11.39 54.73 18.37
C ASN A 226 -11.07 53.39 19.06
N HIS A 227 -11.29 52.25 18.38
CA HIS A 227 -10.92 50.96 18.91
C HIS A 227 -9.41 50.90 19.14
N VAL A 228 -8.98 50.39 20.31
CA VAL A 228 -7.57 50.40 20.74
C VAL A 228 -6.62 49.72 19.74
N TRP A 229 -7.14 48.79 18.95
CA TRP A 229 -6.42 48.05 17.90
C TRP A 229 -6.73 48.50 16.46
N ALA A 230 -7.50 49.57 16.24
CA ALA A 230 -7.86 50.04 14.89
C ALA A 230 -6.64 50.41 14.03
N ARG A 231 -5.54 50.83 14.68
CA ARG A 231 -4.26 51.11 14.02
C ARG A 231 -3.69 49.89 13.32
N ASN A 232 -3.91 48.67 13.83
CA ASN A 232 -3.42 47.45 13.20
C ASN A 232 -4.13 47.21 11.85
N ASP A 233 -5.46 47.42 11.80
CA ASP A 233 -6.22 47.33 10.55
C ASP A 233 -5.82 48.40 9.53
N GLN A 234 -5.48 49.60 10.02
CA GLN A 234 -4.98 50.68 9.18
C GLN A 234 -3.60 50.35 8.60
N ASN A 235 -2.68 49.83 9.41
CA ASN A 235 -1.36 49.42 8.95
C ASN A 235 -1.46 48.26 7.95
N PHE A 236 -2.32 47.28 8.22
CA PHE A 236 -2.58 46.16 7.31
C PHE A 236 -3.09 46.65 5.95
N ILE A 237 -4.10 47.52 5.92
CA ILE A 237 -4.66 47.99 4.65
C ILE A 237 -3.68 48.87 3.88
N GLN A 238 -2.84 49.65 4.56
CA GLN A 238 -1.74 50.39 3.91
C GLN A 238 -0.75 49.44 3.23
N LYS A 239 -0.37 48.33 3.89
CA LYS A 239 0.51 47.31 3.30
C LYS A 239 -0.17 46.60 2.12
N TYR A 240 -1.45 46.26 2.25
CA TYR A 240 -2.26 45.69 1.17
C TYR A 240 -2.27 46.61 -0.07
N ASP A 241 -2.52 47.91 0.11
CA ASP A 241 -2.59 48.87 -0.98
C ASP A 241 -1.20 49.16 -1.59
N ALA A 242 -0.17 49.30 -0.75
CA ALA A 242 1.17 49.69 -1.18
C ALA A 242 1.95 48.56 -1.88
N GLN A 243 1.68 47.29 -1.52
CA GLN A 243 2.34 46.11 -2.10
C GLN A 243 3.87 46.21 -2.16
N SER A 244 4.48 46.74 -1.10
CA SER A 244 5.91 47.04 -1.08
C SER A 244 6.81 45.80 -1.26
N TRP A 245 6.28 44.58 -1.14
CA TRP A 245 7.01 43.36 -1.46
C TRP A 245 7.37 43.27 -2.95
N ASN A 246 6.58 43.86 -3.86
CA ASN A 246 6.83 43.81 -5.31
C ASN A 246 8.17 44.43 -5.71
N GLN A 247 8.73 45.34 -4.90
CA GLN A 247 10.05 45.93 -5.17
C GLN A 247 11.22 44.95 -4.99
N HIS A 248 10.97 43.80 -4.35
CA HIS A 248 11.96 42.76 -4.06
C HIS A 248 11.81 41.51 -4.93
N ILE A 249 10.80 41.48 -5.80
CA ILE A 249 10.45 40.32 -6.64
C ILE A 249 10.70 40.68 -8.09
N ALA A 250 11.56 39.91 -8.76
CA ALA A 250 11.88 40.08 -10.16
C ALA A 250 10.84 39.38 -11.05
N ASP A 251 10.45 38.15 -10.71
CA ASP A 251 9.43 37.39 -11.42
C ASP A 251 8.33 36.89 -10.46
N ALA A 252 7.19 37.57 -10.49
CA ALA A 252 6.03 37.19 -9.70
C ALA A 252 5.48 35.78 -10.05
N ASN A 253 5.83 35.26 -11.22
CA ASN A 253 5.40 33.95 -11.74
C ASN A 253 6.49 32.89 -11.67
N ALA A 254 7.64 33.15 -11.02
CA ALA A 254 8.69 32.16 -10.83
C ALA A 254 8.14 30.88 -10.20
N ALA A 255 8.68 29.73 -10.60
CA ALA A 255 8.31 28.45 -9.99
C ALA A 255 8.70 28.43 -8.49
N SER A 256 7.91 27.73 -7.67
CA SER A 256 8.30 27.49 -6.28
C SER A 256 9.56 26.63 -6.23
N PRO A 257 10.59 26.99 -5.44
CA PRO A 257 11.80 26.18 -5.32
C PRO A 257 11.60 24.91 -4.46
N ILE A 258 10.45 24.78 -3.80
CA ILE A 258 10.03 23.62 -3.03
C ILE A 258 8.69 23.09 -3.57
N ASP A 259 8.45 21.80 -3.43
CA ASP A 259 7.18 21.18 -3.85
C ASP A 259 6.09 21.45 -2.81
N VAL A 260 5.36 22.54 -3.03
CA VAL A 260 4.29 23.00 -2.14
C VAL A 260 3.15 21.99 -2.08
N VAL A 261 2.76 21.38 -3.20
CA VAL A 261 1.62 20.45 -3.23
C VAL A 261 1.93 19.24 -2.37
N CYS A 262 3.10 18.64 -2.57
CA CYS A 262 3.59 17.52 -1.78
C CYS A 262 3.61 17.84 -0.27
N LEU A 263 4.11 19.02 0.10
CA LEU A 263 4.22 19.43 1.50
C LEU A 263 2.85 19.75 2.13
N VAL A 264 1.91 20.32 1.38
CA VAL A 264 0.54 20.59 1.88
C VAL A 264 -0.22 19.28 2.13
N GLU A 265 0.03 18.26 1.33
CA GLU A 265 -0.56 16.92 1.51
C GLU A 265 0.05 16.13 2.69
N GLY A 266 0.98 16.73 3.43
CA GLY A 266 1.58 16.16 4.64
C GLY A 266 2.74 15.19 4.37
N ASN A 267 3.32 15.23 3.17
CA ASN A 267 4.49 14.41 2.87
C ASN A 267 5.77 15.09 3.38
N GLU A 268 6.64 14.33 4.04
CA GLU A 268 7.88 14.85 4.63
C GLU A 268 9.06 14.85 3.64
N ASN A 269 9.00 14.09 2.54
CA ASN A 269 10.13 13.87 1.61
C ASN A 269 9.90 14.45 0.21
N CYS A 270 9.59 15.74 0.18
CA CYS A 270 9.24 16.48 -1.03
C CYS A 270 10.51 16.96 -1.74
N PRO A 271 10.81 16.50 -2.97
CA PRO A 271 12.01 16.92 -3.66
C PRO A 271 11.95 18.43 -3.98
N PRO A 272 13.09 19.13 -4.08
CA PRO A 272 13.10 20.48 -4.65
C PRO A 272 12.55 20.41 -6.09
N ALA A 273 11.82 21.45 -6.50
CA ALA A 273 11.17 21.47 -7.80
C ALA A 273 12.23 21.44 -8.94
N SER A 274 12.47 20.26 -9.50
CA SER A 274 13.23 20.09 -10.74
C SER A 274 12.63 18.96 -11.59
N ASP A 275 12.72 19.16 -12.91
CA ASP A 275 12.08 18.38 -13.97
C ASP A 275 12.90 17.14 -14.39
N ASP A 276 13.66 16.54 -13.48
CA ASP A 276 14.56 15.42 -13.79
C ASP A 276 14.08 14.11 -13.14
N THR A 277 14.20 13.02 -13.89
CA THR A 277 14.12 11.63 -13.43
C THR A 277 14.95 11.32 -12.17
N GLN A 278 15.95 12.16 -11.84
CA GLN A 278 16.62 12.15 -10.54
C GLN A 278 15.66 12.27 -9.35
N ARG A 279 14.50 12.95 -9.48
CA ARG A 279 13.48 13.05 -8.42
C ARG A 279 12.82 11.72 -8.08
N LEU A 280 12.87 10.76 -9.01
CA LEU A 280 12.23 9.45 -8.90
C LEU A 280 13.14 8.42 -8.19
N SER A 281 14.45 8.62 -8.25
CA SER A 281 15.43 7.67 -7.71
C SER A 281 15.37 7.60 -6.18
N GLY A 282 15.42 6.38 -5.65
CA GLY A 282 15.42 6.12 -4.20
C GLY A 282 14.09 6.35 -3.49
N LYS A 283 12.97 6.46 -4.22
CA LYS A 283 11.61 6.65 -3.68
C LYS A 283 10.68 5.51 -4.03
N LEU A 284 9.60 5.35 -3.24
CA LEU A 284 8.42 4.59 -3.68
C LEU A 284 7.52 5.50 -4.48
N LEU A 285 7.17 5.09 -5.69
CA LEU A 285 6.41 5.87 -6.65
C LEU A 285 5.02 5.26 -6.77
N GLN A 286 3.96 5.94 -6.33
CA GLN A 286 2.60 5.46 -6.54
C GLN A 286 2.04 6.05 -7.83
N ILE A 287 1.75 5.21 -8.82
CA ILE A 287 1.18 5.65 -10.09
C ILE A 287 -0.36 5.69 -10.04
N ALA A 288 -0.99 6.34 -11.02
CA ALA A 288 -2.43 6.60 -11.01
C ALA A 288 -3.31 5.33 -10.99
N SER A 289 -2.80 4.20 -11.49
CA SER A 289 -3.47 2.89 -11.45
C SER A 289 -3.39 2.19 -10.08
N GLY A 290 -2.59 2.73 -9.15
CA GLY A 290 -2.51 2.32 -7.75
C GLY A 290 -1.31 1.43 -7.42
N GLU A 291 -0.56 0.95 -8.41
CA GLU A 291 0.68 0.21 -8.22
C GLU A 291 1.74 1.08 -7.55
N VAL A 292 2.62 0.42 -6.80
CA VAL A 292 3.80 1.02 -6.18
C VAL A 292 5.03 0.60 -6.97
N CYS A 293 5.77 1.58 -7.47
CA CYS A 293 6.92 1.40 -8.32
C CYS A 293 8.20 1.93 -7.67
N ILE A 294 9.33 1.51 -8.21
CA ILE A 294 10.63 2.16 -8.03
C ILE A 294 11.21 2.47 -9.39
N PHE A 295 11.92 3.59 -9.48
CA PHE A 295 12.60 3.99 -10.70
C PHE A 295 14.06 3.54 -10.66
N ASN A 296 14.46 2.75 -11.64
CA ASN A 296 15.84 2.33 -11.83
C ASN A 296 16.14 2.19 -13.34
N ASP A 297 17.32 2.62 -13.78
CA ASP A 297 17.77 2.51 -15.17
C ASP A 297 16.70 2.93 -16.22
N ASN A 298 16.04 4.07 -15.97
CA ASN A 298 14.99 4.63 -16.83
C ASN A 298 13.74 3.75 -17.00
N THR A 299 13.50 2.83 -16.06
CA THR A 299 12.36 1.91 -16.03
C THR A 299 11.65 2.00 -14.68
N LEU A 300 10.32 1.93 -14.70
CA LEU A 300 9.50 1.78 -13.50
C LEU A 300 9.25 0.30 -13.23
N TYR A 301 9.82 -0.22 -12.16
CA TYR A 301 9.53 -1.57 -11.69
C TYR A 301 8.39 -1.48 -10.69
N CYS A 302 7.26 -2.11 -10.98
CA CYS A 302 5.99 -1.88 -10.27
C CYS A 302 5.45 -3.14 -9.62
N THR A 303 4.88 -3.00 -8.43
CA THR A 303 4.15 -4.06 -7.73
C THR A 303 2.74 -3.58 -7.36
N ASP A 304 1.76 -4.49 -7.42
CA ASP A 304 0.35 -4.17 -7.15
C ASP A 304 0.08 -3.83 -5.67
N ASN A 305 1.01 -4.13 -4.77
CA ASN A 305 0.80 -4.00 -3.33
C ASN A 305 2.02 -3.41 -2.63
N LYS A 306 1.82 -2.29 -1.91
CA LYS A 306 2.87 -1.60 -1.14
C LYS A 306 3.65 -2.52 -0.18
N ARG A 307 3.03 -3.60 0.32
CA ARG A 307 3.69 -4.57 1.21
C ARG A 307 4.90 -5.26 0.57
N ASP A 308 4.94 -5.33 -0.76
CA ASP A 308 6.02 -5.97 -1.52
C ASP A 308 7.13 -4.99 -1.94
N ALA A 309 7.05 -3.72 -1.50
CA ALA A 309 8.00 -2.67 -1.86
C ALA A 309 9.45 -2.97 -1.45
N VAL A 310 9.67 -3.60 -0.28
CA VAL A 310 11.02 -4.00 0.17
C VAL A 310 11.60 -5.08 -0.75
N CYS A 311 10.78 -6.05 -1.15
CA CYS A 311 11.17 -7.09 -2.10
C CYS A 311 11.53 -6.51 -3.47
N LEU A 312 10.69 -5.62 -3.97
CA LEU A 312 10.90 -4.90 -5.21
C LEU A 312 12.23 -4.13 -5.19
N ALA A 313 12.51 -3.37 -4.12
CA ALA A 313 13.76 -2.65 -3.96
C ALA A 313 14.99 -3.56 -3.92
N LYS A 314 14.91 -4.71 -3.24
CA LYS A 314 15.98 -5.72 -3.26
C LYS A 314 16.19 -6.32 -4.64
N SER A 315 15.13 -6.56 -5.42
CA SER A 315 15.27 -7.06 -6.79
C SER A 315 16.03 -6.11 -7.71
N GLN A 316 15.92 -4.80 -7.46
CA GLN A 316 16.56 -3.76 -8.27
C GLN A 316 17.84 -3.21 -7.63
N ASN A 317 18.25 -3.73 -6.47
CA ASN A 317 19.38 -3.23 -5.69
C ASN A 317 19.32 -1.71 -5.43
N VAL A 318 18.12 -1.20 -5.14
CA VAL A 318 17.84 0.21 -4.81
C VAL A 318 17.54 0.33 -3.33
N SER A 319 18.01 1.41 -2.68
CA SER A 319 17.57 1.79 -1.33
C SER A 319 16.40 2.77 -1.41
N ILE A 320 15.40 2.54 -0.58
CA ILE A 320 14.15 3.26 -0.49
C ILE A 320 14.23 4.29 0.64
N ALA A 321 15.15 5.24 0.54
CA ALA A 321 15.38 6.23 1.58
C ALA A 321 14.44 7.45 1.50
N GLY A 322 13.78 7.68 0.35
CA GLY A 322 13.15 8.96 -0.01
C GLY A 322 11.63 9.08 0.20
N GLY A 323 11.01 8.25 1.05
CA GLY A 323 9.56 8.27 1.26
C GLY A 323 8.74 7.81 0.03
N GLN A 324 7.44 8.07 0.06
CA GLN A 324 6.51 7.75 -1.04
C GLN A 324 6.14 9.04 -1.80
N LEU A 325 6.15 8.99 -3.13
CA LEU A 325 5.78 10.06 -4.04
C LEU A 325 4.64 9.54 -4.94
N ALA A 326 3.50 10.23 -4.98
CA ALA A 326 2.48 9.96 -5.97
C ALA A 326 2.85 10.64 -7.30
N LEU A 327 2.75 9.92 -8.42
CA LEU A 327 3.05 10.43 -9.75
C LEU A 327 1.76 10.71 -10.52
N ALA A 328 1.69 11.89 -11.15
CA ALA A 328 0.66 12.17 -12.13
C ALA A 328 0.94 11.37 -13.42
N PRO A 329 -0.07 11.03 -14.24
CA PRO A 329 0.12 10.29 -15.50
C PRO A 329 1.21 10.86 -16.40
N GLU A 330 1.28 12.19 -16.51
CA GLU A 330 2.29 12.92 -17.28
C GLU A 330 3.73 12.72 -16.77
N ASP A 331 3.92 12.41 -15.48
CA ASP A 331 5.24 12.25 -14.86
C ASP A 331 5.95 10.94 -15.24
N TYR A 332 5.17 9.94 -15.68
CA TYR A 332 5.68 8.64 -16.08
C TYR A 332 5.26 8.23 -17.49
N GLU A 333 4.66 9.16 -18.23
CA GLU A 333 4.33 8.96 -19.63
C GLU A 333 5.62 8.72 -20.44
N GLY A 334 5.68 7.59 -21.15
CA GLY A 334 6.85 7.19 -21.93
C GLY A 334 7.92 6.40 -21.15
N LEU A 335 7.79 6.24 -19.83
CA LEU A 335 8.66 5.33 -19.08
C LEU A 335 8.18 3.88 -19.23
N PRO A 336 9.06 2.93 -19.60
CA PRO A 336 8.74 1.51 -19.57
C PRO A 336 8.34 1.07 -18.16
N GLN A 337 7.27 0.29 -18.07
CA GLN A 337 6.82 -0.32 -16.83
C GLN A 337 7.10 -1.82 -16.85
N GLN A 338 7.74 -2.33 -15.81
CA GLN A 338 8.02 -3.74 -15.65
C GLN A 338 7.33 -4.24 -14.37
N PRO A 339 6.38 -5.17 -14.46
CA PRO A 339 5.74 -5.73 -13.28
C PRO A 339 6.72 -6.60 -12.50
N PHE A 340 6.65 -6.52 -11.17
CA PHE A 340 7.35 -7.35 -10.22
C PHE A 340 6.35 -8.27 -9.53
N ASP A 341 6.52 -9.58 -9.72
CA ASP A 341 5.75 -10.57 -8.99
C ASP A 341 6.40 -10.81 -7.64
N ARG A 342 5.64 -10.66 -6.56
CA ARG A 342 6.14 -10.84 -5.20
C ARG A 342 6.83 -12.18 -4.98
N HIS A 343 6.41 -13.24 -5.68
CA HIS A 343 6.99 -14.57 -5.54
C HIS A 343 8.45 -14.65 -6.03
N ASP A 344 8.94 -13.64 -6.76
CA ASP A 344 10.35 -13.51 -7.15
C ASP A 344 11.22 -13.00 -5.99
N CYS A 345 10.63 -12.49 -4.91
CA CYS A 345 11.34 -11.93 -3.76
C CYS A 345 12.30 -12.93 -3.09
N ASN A 346 11.98 -14.23 -3.07
CA ASN A 346 12.83 -15.25 -2.45
C ASN A 346 14.20 -15.40 -3.12
N SER A 347 14.33 -14.97 -4.39
CA SER A 347 15.61 -14.95 -5.11
C SER A 347 16.47 -13.73 -4.77
N HIS A 348 15.89 -12.72 -4.11
CA HIS A 348 16.53 -11.45 -3.79
C HIS A 348 16.69 -11.20 -2.28
N VAL A 349 15.96 -11.93 -1.44
CA VAL A 349 16.08 -11.88 0.02
C VAL A 349 16.58 -13.23 0.52
N GLU A 350 17.85 -13.25 0.94
CA GLU A 350 18.50 -14.46 1.47
C GLU A 350 17.65 -15.08 2.59
N GLY A 351 17.52 -16.41 2.58
CA GLY A 351 16.77 -17.13 3.62
C GLY A 351 15.25 -16.89 3.64
N LEU A 352 14.69 -16.18 2.65
CA LEU A 352 13.24 -16.06 2.52
C LEU A 352 12.64 -17.32 1.89
N PHE A 353 11.79 -18.00 2.63
CA PHE A 353 11.00 -19.12 2.12
C PHE A 353 9.82 -18.67 1.25
N ALA A 354 9.51 -19.44 0.21
CA ALA A 354 8.42 -19.18 -0.71
C ALA A 354 7.07 -19.64 -0.17
N VAL A 355 5.98 -19.08 -0.71
CA VAL A 355 4.62 -19.59 -0.48
C VAL A 355 4.55 -21.07 -0.90
N GLY A 356 3.81 -21.87 -0.13
CA GLY A 356 3.69 -23.32 -0.33
C GLY A 356 4.79 -24.16 0.31
N GLN A 357 5.96 -23.59 0.60
CA GLN A 357 7.01 -24.29 1.34
C GLN A 357 6.61 -24.52 2.80
N VAL A 358 7.27 -25.49 3.43
CA VAL A 358 7.09 -25.78 4.85
C VAL A 358 8.30 -25.27 5.62
N LEU A 359 8.05 -24.56 6.71
CA LEU A 359 9.08 -24.17 7.67
C LEU A 359 8.93 -24.97 8.96
N GLN A 360 10.03 -25.12 9.68
CA GLN A 360 10.05 -25.58 11.07
C GLN A 360 10.49 -24.43 11.97
N THR A 361 9.66 -24.10 12.96
CA THR A 361 9.98 -23.10 13.97
C THR A 361 11.10 -23.58 14.89
N GLN A 362 12.11 -22.74 15.13
CA GLN A 362 13.24 -23.02 16.02
C GLN A 362 13.01 -22.48 17.44
N LEU A 363 11.99 -21.65 17.63
CA LEU A 363 11.56 -21.07 18.90
C LEU A 363 10.05 -21.20 19.05
N ALA A 364 9.54 -20.97 20.25
CA ALA A 364 8.13 -20.65 20.44
C ALA A 364 7.88 -19.23 19.93
N ILE A 365 6.99 -19.06 18.95
CA ILE A 365 6.79 -17.79 18.24
C ILE A 365 5.33 -17.37 18.35
N ASN A 366 5.10 -16.09 18.62
CA ASN A 366 3.75 -15.55 18.65
C ASN A 366 3.14 -15.49 17.25
N LEU A 367 1.98 -16.11 17.09
CA LEU A 367 1.08 -15.91 15.95
C LEU A 367 0.34 -14.59 16.13
N ARG A 368 0.34 -13.75 15.10
CA ARG A 368 -0.24 -12.40 15.14
C ARG A 368 -1.22 -12.15 14.01
N ALA A 369 -2.21 -11.28 14.22
CA ALA A 369 -3.22 -10.97 13.20
C ALA A 369 -2.64 -10.32 11.94
N THR A 370 -1.61 -9.51 12.09
CA THR A 370 -0.81 -8.90 11.03
C THR A 370 0.67 -9.00 11.39
N PRO A 371 1.62 -8.73 10.48
CA PRO A 371 3.03 -8.70 10.83
C PRO A 371 3.28 -7.67 11.95
N GLY A 372 3.77 -8.14 13.09
CA GLY A 372 3.96 -7.35 14.31
C GLY A 372 2.67 -6.93 15.06
N GLY A 373 1.49 -7.33 14.58
CA GLY A 373 0.19 -6.92 15.13
C GLY A 373 -0.24 -7.63 16.41
N ALA A 374 -1.56 -7.59 16.69
CA ALA A 374 -2.15 -8.20 17.87
C ALA A 374 -1.84 -9.70 17.98
N TRP A 375 -1.55 -10.17 19.20
CA TRP A 375 -1.32 -11.58 19.50
C TRP A 375 -2.62 -12.40 19.35
N LEU A 376 -2.52 -13.56 18.71
CA LEU A 376 -3.61 -14.51 18.53
C LEU A 376 -3.36 -15.81 19.32
N ALA A 377 -2.15 -16.35 19.20
CA ALA A 377 -1.72 -17.60 19.81
C ALA A 377 -0.18 -17.64 19.88
N THR A 378 0.39 -18.69 20.48
CA THR A 378 1.84 -18.93 20.50
C THR A 378 2.11 -20.34 19.98
N THR A 379 2.99 -20.44 18.98
CA THR A 379 3.47 -21.72 18.45
C THR A 379 4.42 -22.39 19.43
N THR A 380 4.58 -23.71 19.32
CA THR A 380 5.63 -24.44 20.03
C THR A 380 6.88 -24.54 19.19
N GLN A 381 8.06 -24.54 19.81
CA GLN A 381 9.32 -24.86 19.13
C GLN A 381 9.21 -26.24 18.44
N GLY A 382 9.81 -26.35 17.25
CA GLY A 382 9.86 -27.58 16.46
C GLY A 382 8.61 -27.84 15.63
N GLN A 383 7.56 -27.00 15.71
CA GLN A 383 6.36 -27.13 14.88
C GLN A 383 6.62 -26.81 13.41
N HIS A 384 5.88 -27.49 12.54
CA HIS A 384 5.98 -27.40 11.08
C HIS A 384 4.75 -26.70 10.50
N TYR A 385 4.96 -25.69 9.65
CA TYR A 385 3.89 -24.90 9.07
C TYR A 385 4.07 -24.72 7.57
N GLN A 386 2.97 -24.87 6.81
CA GLN A 386 2.94 -24.44 5.43
C GLN A 386 2.77 -22.93 5.34
N ILE A 387 3.60 -22.30 4.51
CA ILE A 387 3.57 -20.86 4.28
C ILE A 387 2.44 -20.56 3.29
N THR A 388 1.49 -19.72 3.71
CA THR A 388 0.34 -19.29 2.88
C THR A 388 0.50 -17.87 2.35
N ASP A 389 1.37 -17.08 2.99
CA ASP A 389 1.76 -15.74 2.58
C ASP A 389 3.06 -15.35 3.29
N PHE A 390 3.73 -14.30 2.82
CA PHE A 390 4.86 -13.71 3.52
C PHE A 390 4.85 -12.18 3.40
N GLU A 391 5.59 -11.51 4.28
CA GLU A 391 5.88 -10.08 4.20
C GLU A 391 7.33 -9.85 4.68
N VAL A 392 8.08 -9.02 3.94
CA VAL A 392 9.41 -8.56 4.33
C VAL A 392 9.33 -7.09 4.68
N ARG A 393 9.76 -6.74 5.90
CA ARG A 393 9.76 -5.36 6.39
C ARG A 393 11.16 -4.87 6.65
N ASP A 394 11.32 -3.55 6.57
CA ASP A 394 12.59 -2.84 6.77
C ASP A 394 13.65 -3.25 5.74
N GLU A 395 14.11 -2.30 4.92
CA GLU A 395 15.03 -2.61 3.83
C GLU A 395 16.45 -3.01 4.28
N HIS A 396 16.81 -2.69 5.52
CA HIS A 396 18.12 -3.01 6.07
C HIS A 396 18.06 -4.25 6.96
N GLN A 397 17.06 -4.33 7.83
CA GLN A 397 16.89 -5.43 8.78
C GLN A 397 16.19 -6.64 8.17
N LEU A 398 15.43 -6.49 7.08
CA LEU A 398 14.76 -7.57 6.35
C LEU A 398 14.00 -8.53 7.28
N TYR A 399 13.15 -7.96 8.14
CA TYR A 399 12.29 -8.73 9.03
C TYR A 399 11.32 -9.58 8.22
N ARG A 400 11.40 -10.90 8.39
CA ARG A 400 10.57 -11.87 7.68
C ARG A 400 9.37 -12.23 8.53
N TYR A 401 8.19 -12.19 7.91
CA TYR A 401 6.96 -12.66 8.50
C TYR A 401 6.31 -13.66 7.57
N TYR A 402 5.86 -14.80 8.11
CA TYR A 402 5.16 -15.83 7.34
C TYR A 402 3.75 -15.99 7.87
N ARG A 403 2.76 -15.96 6.97
CA ARG A 403 1.39 -16.31 7.31
C ARG A 403 1.25 -17.83 7.30
N VAL A 404 0.81 -18.37 8.42
CA VAL A 404 0.64 -19.79 8.67
C VAL A 404 -0.71 -20.04 9.32
N ARG A 405 -1.18 -21.28 9.28
CA ARG A 405 -2.34 -21.73 10.04
C ARG A 405 -1.92 -22.57 11.23
N HIS A 406 -2.48 -22.27 12.39
CA HIS A 406 -2.23 -22.97 13.64
C HIS A 406 -3.57 -23.17 14.35
N GLN A 407 -3.99 -24.43 14.55
CA GLN A 407 -5.24 -24.77 15.24
C GLN A 407 -6.44 -24.04 14.63
N ASN A 408 -6.60 -24.13 13.30
CA ASN A 408 -7.62 -23.42 12.52
C ASN A 408 -7.57 -21.88 12.55
N THR A 409 -6.53 -21.27 13.15
CA THR A 409 -6.34 -19.82 13.17
C THR A 409 -5.22 -19.44 12.20
N GLU A 410 -5.49 -18.52 11.27
CA GLU A 410 -4.47 -17.97 10.38
C GLU A 410 -3.87 -16.68 10.94
N GLY A 411 -2.55 -16.56 10.87
CA GLY A 411 -1.85 -15.37 11.30
C GLY A 411 -0.38 -15.39 10.89
N TYR A 412 0.34 -14.32 11.22
CA TYR A 412 1.75 -14.15 10.89
C TYR A 412 2.64 -14.52 12.07
N ILE A 413 3.68 -15.30 11.80
CA ILE A 413 4.80 -15.55 12.71
C ILE A 413 6.01 -14.73 12.26
N TYR A 414 6.77 -14.21 13.22
CA TYR A 414 8.06 -13.57 12.95
C TYR A 414 9.14 -14.64 12.77
N ALA A 415 9.96 -14.49 11.73
CA ALA A 415 10.99 -15.45 11.36
C ALA A 415 12.40 -14.82 11.26
N GLY A 416 12.65 -13.82 12.11
CA GLY A 416 13.95 -13.17 12.22
C GLY A 416 14.21 -12.08 11.17
N SER A 417 15.37 -11.45 11.35
CA SER A 417 15.98 -10.41 10.53
C SER A 417 17.02 -11.00 9.58
N ALA A 418 17.67 -10.15 8.79
CA ALA A 418 18.79 -10.53 7.92
C ALA A 418 19.89 -11.30 8.66
N SER A 419 20.14 -11.00 9.94
CA SER A 419 21.26 -11.55 10.71
C SER A 419 20.93 -12.82 11.48
N ASP A 420 19.66 -13.12 11.76
CA ASP A 420 19.27 -14.18 12.69
C ASP A 420 18.13 -15.09 12.22
N HIS A 421 17.64 -14.97 10.97
CA HIS A 421 16.48 -15.72 10.48
C HIS A 421 16.55 -17.24 10.70
N THR A 422 17.72 -17.86 10.58
CA THR A 422 17.92 -19.31 10.81
C THR A 422 17.72 -19.74 12.25
N SER A 423 17.88 -18.82 13.21
CA SER A 423 17.61 -19.06 14.64
C SER A 423 16.12 -19.05 14.98
N TRP A 424 15.28 -18.56 14.06
CA TRP A 424 13.83 -18.49 14.22
C TRP A 424 13.09 -19.57 13.44
N ALA A 425 13.48 -19.80 12.19
CA ALA A 425 12.84 -20.80 11.33
C ALA A 425 13.82 -21.36 10.30
N ILE A 426 13.66 -22.65 9.99
CA ILE A 426 14.44 -23.36 8.97
C ILE A 426 13.48 -24.04 7.96
N PRO A 427 13.91 -24.28 6.71
CA PRO A 427 13.09 -25.03 5.77
C PRO A 427 12.89 -26.47 6.25
N SER A 428 11.75 -27.07 5.93
CA SER A 428 11.43 -28.44 6.30
C SER A 428 10.72 -29.18 5.17
N THR A 429 10.96 -30.49 5.10
CA THR A 429 10.24 -31.41 4.20
C THR A 429 9.15 -32.20 4.92
N SER A 430 9.08 -32.10 6.25
CA SER A 430 8.06 -32.80 7.04
C SER A 430 6.68 -32.21 6.78
N LEU A 431 5.66 -33.06 6.83
CA LEU A 431 4.28 -32.63 6.64
C LEU A 431 3.84 -31.75 7.81
N PRO A 432 3.21 -30.59 7.55
CA PRO A 432 2.51 -29.86 8.61
C PRO A 432 1.27 -30.66 9.02
N LEU A 433 0.77 -30.41 10.24
CA LEU A 433 -0.50 -31.01 10.69
C LEU A 433 -1.68 -30.57 9.83
N GLU A 434 -1.64 -29.35 9.32
CA GLU A 434 -2.67 -28.74 8.49
C GLU A 434 -2.07 -28.35 7.14
N THR A 435 -2.28 -29.19 6.11
CA THR A 435 -1.91 -28.88 4.72
C THR A 435 -3.05 -28.12 4.06
N ILE A 436 -2.76 -26.94 3.53
CA ILE A 436 -3.73 -26.04 2.90
C ILE A 436 -3.58 -26.06 1.38
N ILE A 437 -2.34 -26.05 0.91
CA ILE A 437 -1.98 -25.98 -0.49
C ILE A 437 -1.45 -27.37 -0.88
N ALA A 438 -2.04 -27.97 -1.92
CA ALA A 438 -1.52 -29.22 -2.48
C ALA A 438 -0.08 -29.04 -2.99
N ARG A 439 0.77 -30.02 -2.74
CA ARG A 439 2.17 -30.06 -3.12
C ARG A 439 2.38 -31.09 -4.22
N PRO A 440 3.54 -31.09 -4.89
CA PRO A 440 3.89 -32.16 -5.80
C PRO A 440 3.67 -33.54 -5.16
N ASN A 441 3.05 -34.45 -5.92
CA ASN A 441 2.59 -35.79 -5.56
C ASN A 441 1.33 -35.89 -4.68
N ASP A 442 0.81 -34.78 -4.14
CA ASP A 442 -0.51 -34.79 -3.51
C ASP A 442 -1.59 -34.99 -4.59
N TRP A 443 -2.75 -35.52 -4.22
CA TRP A 443 -3.88 -35.69 -5.12
C TRP A 443 -4.93 -34.60 -4.88
N ILE A 444 -5.53 -34.12 -5.96
CA ILE A 444 -6.61 -33.13 -5.91
C ILE A 444 -7.82 -33.58 -6.71
N GLU A 445 -9.01 -33.20 -6.24
CA GLU A 445 -10.28 -33.36 -6.95
C GLU A 445 -10.81 -31.99 -7.41
N ILE A 446 -11.22 -31.88 -8.66
CA ILE A 446 -11.85 -30.66 -9.20
C ILE A 446 -13.28 -30.55 -8.72
N VAL A 447 -13.61 -29.52 -7.95
CA VAL A 447 -14.95 -29.38 -7.34
C VAL A 447 -15.85 -28.35 -8.00
N ILE A 448 -15.29 -27.47 -8.83
CA ILE A 448 -16.07 -26.44 -9.52
C ILE A 448 -17.00 -27.05 -10.58
N ALA A 449 -18.30 -26.71 -10.52
CA ALA A 449 -19.35 -27.34 -11.32
C ALA A 449 -19.18 -27.17 -12.84
N SER A 450 -18.54 -26.09 -13.29
CA SER A 450 -18.25 -25.85 -14.71
C SER A 450 -17.09 -26.67 -15.26
N GLY A 451 -16.39 -27.43 -14.41
CA GLY A 451 -15.04 -27.88 -14.68
C GLY A 451 -14.04 -26.71 -14.68
N ILE A 452 -12.79 -27.01 -14.99
CA ILE A 452 -11.67 -26.07 -14.90
C ILE A 452 -10.78 -26.11 -16.14
N ASN A 453 -10.32 -24.95 -16.58
CA ASN A 453 -9.46 -24.84 -17.75
C ASN A 453 -8.03 -25.29 -17.45
N LEU A 454 -7.54 -26.29 -18.19
CA LEU A 454 -6.13 -26.65 -18.27
C LEU A 454 -5.43 -25.73 -19.26
N ARG A 455 -4.37 -25.06 -18.82
CA ARG A 455 -3.61 -24.09 -19.63
C ARG A 455 -2.15 -24.50 -19.76
N ASN A 456 -1.47 -24.09 -20.82
CA ASN A 456 -0.07 -24.45 -21.04
C ASN A 456 0.90 -23.85 -20.01
N THR A 457 0.58 -22.68 -19.49
CA THR A 457 1.25 -22.01 -18.37
C THR A 457 0.18 -21.44 -17.42
N PRO A 458 0.54 -21.05 -16.17
CA PRO A 458 -0.38 -20.30 -15.31
C PRO A 458 -0.98 -19.09 -16.05
N ALA A 459 -2.31 -19.04 -16.11
CA ALA A 459 -3.07 -18.03 -16.87
C ALA A 459 -2.79 -17.96 -18.40
N GLY A 460 -2.08 -18.95 -18.97
CA GLY A 460 -1.71 -19.02 -20.39
C GLY A 460 -2.84 -19.44 -21.33
N SER A 461 -2.51 -19.96 -22.51
CA SER A 461 -3.51 -20.41 -23.48
C SER A 461 -4.22 -21.70 -23.04
N LEU A 462 -5.50 -21.82 -23.39
CA LEU A 462 -6.32 -23.00 -23.10
C LEU A 462 -5.81 -24.22 -23.88
N ILE A 463 -5.63 -25.35 -23.19
CA ILE A 463 -5.40 -26.67 -23.80
C ILE A 463 -6.73 -27.41 -23.90
N THR A 464 -7.39 -27.61 -22.76
CA THR A 464 -8.68 -28.32 -22.63
C THR A 464 -9.38 -27.93 -21.33
N THR A 465 -10.60 -28.43 -21.12
CA THR A 465 -11.33 -28.27 -19.86
C THR A 465 -11.38 -29.61 -19.13
N VAL A 466 -10.95 -29.60 -17.86
CA VAL A 466 -10.97 -30.72 -16.94
C VAL A 466 -12.32 -30.74 -16.21
N PRO A 467 -13.14 -31.80 -16.35
CA PRO A 467 -14.45 -31.87 -15.74
C PRO A 467 -14.42 -31.85 -14.20
N GLN A 468 -15.53 -31.43 -13.59
CA GLN A 468 -15.77 -31.63 -12.16
C GLN A 468 -15.66 -33.13 -11.79
N GLY A 469 -15.18 -33.42 -10.57
CA GLY A 469 -14.98 -34.78 -10.05
C GLY A 469 -13.71 -35.45 -10.58
N THR A 470 -12.97 -34.79 -11.48
CA THR A 470 -11.68 -35.33 -11.93
C THR A 470 -10.70 -35.32 -10.77
N VAL A 471 -10.10 -36.47 -10.49
CA VAL A 471 -9.01 -36.62 -9.53
C VAL A 471 -7.69 -36.71 -10.29
N SER A 472 -6.74 -35.84 -9.94
CA SER A 472 -5.43 -35.77 -10.60
C SER A 472 -4.32 -35.59 -9.56
N GLN A 473 -3.16 -36.17 -9.84
CA GLN A 473 -1.97 -35.91 -9.06
C GLN A 473 -1.39 -34.54 -9.43
N VAL A 474 -0.95 -33.80 -8.41
CA VAL A 474 -0.26 -32.52 -8.58
C VAL A 474 1.18 -32.79 -8.98
N LEU A 475 1.57 -32.35 -10.17
CA LEU A 475 2.95 -32.43 -10.68
C LEU A 475 3.79 -31.22 -10.22
N ALA A 476 3.16 -30.06 -10.12
CA ALA A 476 3.80 -28.81 -9.71
C ALA A 476 2.81 -27.87 -9.05
N THR A 477 3.29 -26.97 -8.18
CA THR A 477 2.48 -25.89 -7.60
C THR A 477 3.17 -24.57 -7.88
N GLN A 478 2.47 -23.64 -8.51
CA GLN A 478 2.97 -22.30 -8.80
C GLN A 478 2.07 -21.22 -8.20
N PHE A 479 2.66 -20.07 -7.91
CA PHE A 479 1.96 -18.93 -7.35
C PHE A 479 2.20 -17.69 -8.21
N LYS A 480 1.18 -16.85 -8.35
CA LYS A 480 1.26 -15.59 -9.09
C LYS A 480 0.47 -14.49 -8.40
N GLY A 481 0.87 -13.26 -8.66
CA GLY A 481 0.09 -12.07 -8.34
C GLY A 481 -0.06 -11.75 -6.84
N PRO A 482 -0.71 -10.61 -6.52
CA PRO A 482 -0.76 -10.07 -5.16
C PRO A 482 -1.70 -10.82 -4.22
N SER A 483 -2.56 -11.69 -4.75
CA SER A 483 -3.51 -12.49 -3.95
C SER A 483 -3.03 -13.93 -3.72
N ASN A 484 -1.79 -14.24 -4.08
CA ASN A 484 -1.21 -15.58 -4.09
C ASN A 484 -2.13 -16.56 -4.85
N GLN A 485 -2.42 -16.25 -6.10
CA GLN A 485 -3.16 -17.12 -7.00
C GLN A 485 -2.39 -18.45 -7.16
N VAL A 486 -3.04 -19.56 -6.82
CA VAL A 486 -2.44 -20.90 -6.84
C VAL A 486 -2.75 -21.57 -8.17
N TYR A 487 -1.76 -22.22 -8.76
CA TYR A 487 -1.91 -23.03 -9.97
C TYR A 487 -1.31 -24.41 -9.76
N TYR A 488 -2.08 -25.45 -10.04
CA TYR A 488 -1.61 -26.83 -9.96
C TYR A 488 -1.28 -27.33 -11.37
N GLY A 489 -0.04 -27.75 -11.56
CA GLY A 489 0.37 -28.52 -12.71
C GLY A 489 -0.21 -29.92 -12.61
N ILE A 490 -0.96 -30.37 -13.60
CA ILE A 490 -1.56 -31.70 -13.65
C ILE A 490 -1.43 -32.27 -15.06
N GLU A 491 -1.60 -33.58 -15.17
CA GLU A 491 -1.85 -34.24 -16.46
C GLU A 491 -3.33 -34.63 -16.55
N TYR A 492 -3.94 -34.34 -17.70
CA TYR A 492 -5.29 -34.77 -18.01
C TYR A 492 -5.40 -35.15 -19.49
N ALA A 493 -5.91 -36.35 -19.76
CA ALA A 493 -6.10 -36.90 -21.10
C ALA A 493 -4.82 -36.87 -21.97
N GLY A 494 -3.65 -37.13 -21.37
CA GLY A 494 -2.35 -37.14 -22.05
C GLY A 494 -1.74 -35.76 -22.30
N ALA A 495 -2.35 -34.69 -21.78
CA ALA A 495 -1.83 -33.34 -21.85
C ALA A 495 -1.44 -32.82 -20.46
N THR A 496 -0.24 -32.28 -20.34
CA THR A 496 0.24 -31.63 -19.11
C THR A 496 0.02 -30.11 -19.20
N GLY A 497 -0.49 -29.52 -18.13
CA GLY A 497 -0.71 -28.08 -18.04
C GLY A 497 -1.04 -27.65 -16.62
N TYR A 498 -1.52 -26.42 -16.46
CA TYR A 498 -1.86 -25.80 -15.19
C TYR A 498 -3.35 -25.49 -15.10
N ILE A 499 -3.94 -25.86 -13.97
CA ILE A 499 -5.30 -25.46 -13.59
C ILE A 499 -5.24 -24.41 -12.48
N TYR A 500 -6.26 -23.56 -12.39
CA TYR A 500 -6.37 -22.54 -11.34
C TYR A 500 -6.87 -23.14 -10.01
N GLY A 501 -6.01 -23.21 -9.01
CA GLY A 501 -6.36 -23.76 -7.69
C GLY A 501 -7.15 -22.80 -6.81
N GLY A 502 -7.24 -21.52 -7.14
CA GLY A 502 -7.86 -20.48 -6.31
C GLY A 502 -6.86 -19.41 -5.87
N ARG A 503 -7.18 -18.66 -4.82
CA ARG A 503 -6.31 -17.64 -4.21
C ARG A 503 -6.24 -17.82 -2.69
N LEU A 504 -5.22 -17.26 -2.04
CA LEU A 504 -5.04 -17.33 -0.59
C LEU A 504 -5.38 -16.02 0.14
N LEU A 505 -5.52 -14.92 -0.59
CA LEU A 505 -5.80 -13.59 -0.04
C LEU A 505 -7.00 -12.90 -0.73
N PRO A 506 -7.76 -12.05 -0.02
CA PRO A 506 -7.72 -11.86 1.45
C PRO A 506 -8.17 -13.12 2.21
N ASP A 507 -9.10 -13.88 1.62
CA ASP A 507 -9.56 -15.18 2.13
C ASP A 507 -9.24 -16.29 1.12
N SER A 508 -8.94 -17.49 1.63
CA SER A 508 -8.68 -18.65 0.78
C SER A 508 -9.92 -19.10 0.02
N THR A 509 -9.78 -19.29 -1.28
CA THR A 509 -10.84 -19.84 -2.13
C THR A 509 -10.52 -21.25 -2.62
N LEU A 510 -9.44 -21.90 -2.14
CA LEU A 510 -8.96 -23.15 -2.72
C LEU A 510 -10.05 -24.23 -2.80
N ALA A 511 -10.80 -24.39 -1.69
CA ALA A 511 -11.88 -25.38 -1.58
C ALA A 511 -13.07 -25.15 -2.52
N GLN A 512 -13.12 -24.02 -3.23
CA GLN A 512 -14.13 -23.73 -4.27
C GLN A 512 -13.70 -24.25 -5.64
N TRP A 513 -12.42 -24.56 -5.83
CA TRP A 513 -11.82 -24.92 -7.12
C TRP A 513 -11.31 -26.36 -7.12
N ALA A 514 -10.48 -26.71 -6.14
CA ALA A 514 -9.92 -28.04 -6.00
C ALA A 514 -9.69 -28.40 -4.52
N ASN A 515 -10.03 -29.63 -4.14
CA ASN A 515 -9.80 -30.16 -2.79
C ASN A 515 -8.66 -31.17 -2.80
N VAL A 516 -7.78 -31.11 -1.79
CA VAL A 516 -6.81 -32.19 -1.55
C VAL A 516 -7.59 -33.45 -1.18
N THR A 517 -7.28 -34.56 -1.84
CA THR A 517 -7.92 -35.86 -1.66
C THR A 517 -6.86 -36.95 -1.54
N SER A 518 -7.27 -38.16 -1.16
CA SER A 518 -6.40 -39.33 -1.23
C SER A 518 -6.19 -39.76 -2.68
N ALA A 519 -5.13 -40.53 -2.94
CA ALA A 519 -4.99 -41.21 -4.21
C ALA A 519 -6.30 -41.94 -4.58
N PRO A 520 -6.75 -41.87 -5.84
CA PRO A 520 -7.93 -42.58 -6.27
C PRO A 520 -7.70 -44.06 -6.02
N ILE A 521 -8.63 -44.69 -5.30
CA ILE A 521 -8.57 -46.14 -5.08
C ILE A 521 -8.83 -46.79 -6.43
N VAL A 522 -7.83 -47.47 -6.98
CA VAL A 522 -8.00 -48.23 -8.22
C VAL A 522 -8.68 -49.54 -7.86
N PHE A 523 -9.89 -49.71 -8.36
CA PHE A 523 -10.61 -50.97 -8.26
C PHE A 523 -10.04 -51.92 -9.30
N VAL A 524 -9.36 -52.97 -8.84
CA VAL A 524 -8.98 -54.08 -9.71
C VAL A 524 -10.00 -55.18 -9.51
N ARG A 525 -10.81 -55.41 -10.54
CA ARG A 525 -11.75 -56.54 -10.54
C ARG A 525 -10.95 -57.83 -10.74
N THR A 526 -11.07 -58.72 -9.77
CA THR A 526 -10.41 -60.04 -9.78
C THR A 526 -11.45 -61.09 -9.45
N GLY A 527 -11.69 -62.04 -10.34
CA GLY A 527 -12.78 -63.00 -10.13
C GLY A 527 -12.54 -64.36 -10.72
N ARG A 528 -13.45 -65.26 -10.37
CA ARG A 528 -13.43 -66.67 -10.72
C ARG A 528 -14.72 -66.99 -11.45
N ALA A 529 -14.63 -67.12 -12.78
CA ALA A 529 -15.81 -67.40 -13.61
C ALA A 529 -16.33 -68.84 -13.42
N SER A 530 -15.45 -69.76 -13.00
CA SER A 530 -15.76 -71.15 -12.65
C SER A 530 -14.59 -71.78 -11.89
N ASP A 531 -14.71 -73.01 -11.41
CA ASP A 531 -13.65 -73.66 -10.63
C ASP A 531 -12.27 -73.73 -11.32
N THR A 532 -12.23 -73.46 -12.62
CA THR A 532 -11.10 -73.70 -13.52
C THR A 532 -10.59 -72.46 -14.26
N ILE A 533 -11.19 -71.28 -14.05
CA ILE A 533 -10.84 -70.04 -14.75
C ILE A 533 -10.65 -68.88 -13.76
N TRP A 534 -9.43 -68.35 -13.74
CA TRP A 534 -9.07 -67.13 -13.01
C TRP A 534 -8.95 -65.98 -14.01
N TRP A 535 -9.34 -64.77 -13.61
CA TRP A 535 -9.03 -63.59 -14.40
C TRP A 535 -8.64 -62.40 -13.54
N THR A 536 -7.77 -61.56 -14.08
CA THR A 536 -7.44 -60.23 -13.53
C THR A 536 -7.58 -59.21 -14.65
N SER A 537 -8.24 -58.09 -14.37
CA SER A 537 -8.04 -56.90 -15.21
C SER A 537 -6.58 -56.49 -15.06
N LEU A 538 -5.86 -56.34 -16.18
CA LEU A 538 -4.62 -55.56 -16.15
C LEU A 538 -5.06 -54.12 -16.32
N THR A 539 -4.90 -53.31 -15.29
CA THR A 539 -4.93 -51.87 -15.48
C THR A 539 -3.48 -51.47 -15.76
N GLU A 540 -3.20 -51.05 -16.99
CA GLU A 540 -1.91 -50.43 -17.28
C GLU A 540 -2.02 -49.00 -16.79
N CYS A 541 -1.53 -48.81 -15.57
CA CYS A 541 -1.39 -47.51 -14.96
C CYS A 541 -0.08 -46.93 -15.48
N ALA A 542 -0.16 -45.96 -16.39
CA ALA A 542 0.91 -44.96 -16.42
C ALA A 542 0.76 -44.12 -15.14
N GLU A 543 1.86 -43.55 -14.64
CA GLU A 543 1.92 -42.71 -13.43
C GLU A 543 0.87 -41.57 -13.42
N THR A 544 0.25 -41.27 -14.57
CA THR A 544 -0.62 -40.12 -14.78
C THR A 544 -2.01 -40.42 -15.36
N SER A 545 -2.32 -41.67 -15.74
CA SER A 545 -3.70 -42.10 -16.06
C SER A 545 -3.84 -43.62 -16.12
N CYS A 546 -5.00 -44.12 -15.65
CA CYS A 546 -5.35 -45.54 -15.78
C CYS A 546 -6.09 -45.75 -17.10
N LYS A 547 -5.54 -46.55 -18.02
CA LYS A 547 -6.30 -47.12 -19.13
C LYS A 547 -6.62 -48.58 -18.82
N SER A 548 -7.82 -49.02 -19.20
CA SER A 548 -8.15 -50.45 -19.21
C SER A 548 -7.29 -51.13 -20.28
N SER A 549 -6.15 -51.69 -19.89
CA SER A 549 -5.44 -52.64 -20.74
C SER A 549 -6.15 -53.98 -20.65
N GLY A 550 -6.11 -54.80 -21.71
CA GLY A 550 -6.84 -56.07 -21.75
C GLY A 550 -6.59 -56.99 -20.55
N TYR A 551 -7.52 -57.91 -20.33
CA TYR A 551 -7.53 -58.85 -19.21
C TYR A 551 -6.51 -60.00 -19.39
N VAL A 552 -5.95 -60.51 -18.29
CA VAL A 552 -5.21 -61.79 -18.29
C VAL A 552 -6.13 -62.89 -17.77
N ILE A 553 -6.27 -63.95 -18.57
CA ILE A 553 -7.01 -65.16 -18.21
C ILE A 553 -6.02 -66.22 -17.76
N GLY A 554 -6.13 -66.65 -16.51
CA GLY A 554 -5.51 -67.87 -16.03
C GLY A 554 -6.32 -69.10 -16.41
N GLY A 555 -5.73 -69.91 -17.29
CA GLY A 555 -6.24 -71.24 -17.61
C GLY A 555 -5.83 -72.27 -16.55
N TYR A 556 -6.77 -73.16 -16.22
CA TYR A 556 -6.59 -74.52 -15.68
C TYR A 556 -5.39 -74.73 -14.74
N TYR A 557 -5.58 -74.48 -13.44
CA TYR A 557 -4.65 -74.87 -12.38
C TYR A 557 -4.83 -76.36 -12.03
N ASP A 558 -4.81 -77.26 -13.01
CA ASP A 558 -4.65 -78.70 -12.76
C ASP A 558 -3.17 -78.99 -12.51
N SER A 559 -2.90 -79.88 -11.55
CA SER A 559 -1.62 -80.55 -11.31
C SER A 559 -0.85 -80.94 -12.59
N TRP A 560 -1.56 -81.18 -13.70
CA TRP A 560 -1.00 -81.46 -15.03
C TRP A 560 -0.27 -80.26 -15.69
N CYS A 561 -0.75 -79.02 -15.52
CA CYS A 561 -0.15 -77.83 -16.15
C CYS A 561 1.20 -77.42 -15.49
N LYS A 562 1.51 -77.88 -14.27
CA LYS A 562 2.85 -77.73 -13.65
C LYS A 562 3.96 -78.45 -14.44
N ARG A 563 3.61 -79.47 -15.24
CA ARG A 563 4.58 -80.32 -15.95
C ARG A 563 4.83 -79.93 -17.40
N PHE A 564 3.90 -79.24 -18.06
CA PHE A 564 3.94 -79.09 -19.54
C PHE A 564 3.72 -77.68 -20.09
N GLY A 565 3.63 -76.63 -19.25
CA GLY A 565 3.63 -75.24 -19.73
C GLY A 565 2.42 -74.89 -20.60
N CYS A 566 1.27 -74.72 -19.96
CA CYS A 566 0.04 -74.28 -20.63
C CYS A 566 0.16 -72.79 -21.01
N GLY A 567 -0.09 -72.46 -22.29
CA GLY A 567 -0.08 -71.08 -22.78
C GLY A 567 -1.32 -70.30 -22.31
N TRP A 568 -1.11 -69.09 -21.80
CA TRP A 568 -2.18 -68.16 -21.44
C TRP A 568 -2.92 -67.73 -22.71
N ARG A 569 -4.24 -67.84 -22.74
CA ARG A 569 -5.07 -67.30 -23.84
C ARG A 569 -5.79 -66.05 -23.34
N GLN A 570 -5.64 -64.93 -24.04
CA GLN A 570 -6.45 -63.74 -23.79
C GLN A 570 -7.82 -63.90 -24.47
N SER A 571 -8.89 -63.46 -23.80
CA SER A 571 -10.25 -63.42 -24.33
C SER A 571 -10.95 -62.17 -23.79
N HIS A 572 -11.90 -61.65 -24.57
CA HIS A 572 -12.75 -60.55 -24.16
C HIS A 572 -13.87 -61.04 -23.25
N VAL A 573 -14.42 -60.13 -22.45
CA VAL A 573 -15.47 -60.44 -21.49
C VAL A 573 -16.52 -59.33 -21.53
N THR A 574 -17.79 -59.73 -21.62
CA THR A 574 -18.96 -58.84 -21.54
C THR A 574 -19.50 -58.81 -20.11
N GLU A 575 -19.70 -57.62 -19.52
CA GLU A 575 -20.41 -57.46 -18.25
C GLU A 575 -21.92 -57.67 -18.46
N LEU A 576 -22.53 -58.52 -17.63
CA LEU A 576 -23.94 -58.90 -17.76
C LEU A 576 -24.83 -58.24 -16.71
N ASP A 577 -24.38 -58.21 -15.45
CA ASP A 577 -25.13 -57.64 -14.34
C ASP A 577 -24.17 -57.19 -13.22
N ASN A 578 -24.53 -56.11 -12.53
CA ASN A 578 -23.76 -55.55 -11.41
C ASN A 578 -24.66 -55.49 -10.18
N ASN A 579 -24.49 -56.44 -9.26
CA ASN A 579 -25.36 -56.57 -8.09
C ASN A 579 -24.66 -56.11 -6.80
N LEU A 580 -25.47 -55.55 -5.90
CA LEU A 580 -25.07 -54.82 -4.69
C LEU A 580 -24.31 -55.71 -3.70
N SER A 581 -22.97 -55.74 -3.78
CA SER A 581 -22.01 -56.10 -2.70
C SER A 581 -20.57 -56.30 -3.20
N GLY A 582 -20.15 -55.59 -4.27
CA GLY A 582 -18.80 -55.72 -4.82
C GLY A 582 -18.59 -56.99 -5.64
N TRP A 583 -19.66 -57.53 -6.27
CA TRP A 583 -19.58 -58.65 -7.20
C TRP A 583 -20.23 -58.31 -8.53
N VAL A 584 -19.56 -58.65 -9.63
CA VAL A 584 -20.00 -58.35 -11.01
C VAL A 584 -20.14 -59.67 -11.77
N GLN A 585 -21.28 -59.86 -12.43
CA GLN A 585 -21.48 -61.01 -13.31
C GLN A 585 -20.94 -60.70 -14.70
N VAL A 586 -20.12 -61.60 -15.22
CA VAL A 586 -19.43 -61.43 -16.50
C VAL A 586 -19.57 -62.67 -17.37
N ARG A 587 -19.47 -62.50 -18.69
CA ARG A 587 -19.45 -63.57 -19.70
C ARG A 587 -18.18 -63.51 -20.52
N VAL A 588 -17.42 -64.60 -20.57
CA VAL A 588 -16.23 -64.71 -21.45
C VAL A 588 -16.70 -64.87 -22.89
N ASP A 589 -16.29 -63.97 -23.78
CA ASP A 589 -16.84 -63.86 -25.13
C ASP A 589 -16.50 -65.08 -26.00
N ASP A 590 -15.29 -65.64 -25.88
CA ASP A 590 -14.88 -66.79 -26.70
C ASP A 590 -15.52 -68.11 -26.24
N SER A 591 -15.87 -68.24 -24.96
CA SER A 591 -16.40 -69.49 -24.39
C SER A 591 -17.89 -69.43 -24.05
N GLY A 592 -18.48 -68.23 -24.00
CA GLY A 592 -19.83 -67.99 -23.54
C GLY A 592 -20.05 -68.28 -22.06
N GLN A 593 -19.00 -68.62 -21.29
CA GLN A 593 -19.15 -68.97 -19.87
C GLN A 593 -19.37 -67.73 -19.03
N GLU A 594 -20.33 -67.82 -18.11
CA GLU A 594 -20.68 -66.75 -17.18
C GLU A 594 -20.19 -67.06 -15.78
N GLY A 595 -19.86 -66.03 -15.01
CA GLY A 595 -19.56 -66.18 -13.59
C GLY A 595 -19.45 -64.86 -12.85
N TRP A 596 -19.36 -64.95 -11.52
CA TRP A 596 -19.32 -63.80 -10.62
C TRP A 596 -17.88 -63.44 -10.24
N VAL A 597 -17.64 -62.14 -10.11
CA VAL A 597 -16.30 -61.59 -9.96
C VAL A 597 -16.28 -60.60 -8.83
N GLU A 598 -15.37 -60.81 -7.88
CA GLU A 598 -15.16 -59.91 -6.75
C GLU A 598 -14.42 -58.64 -7.21
N GLU A 599 -14.95 -57.50 -6.84
CA GLU A 599 -14.29 -56.22 -6.97
C GLU A 599 -13.32 -56.07 -5.79
N ARG A 600 -12.01 -56.10 -6.07
CA ARG A 600 -10.98 -55.92 -5.04
C ARG A 600 -10.37 -54.53 -5.13
N PHE A 601 -10.18 -53.94 -3.97
CA PHE A 601 -9.50 -52.65 -3.83
C PHE A 601 -8.00 -52.88 -3.86
N ILE A 602 -7.29 -52.24 -4.79
CA ILE A 602 -5.84 -52.14 -4.71
C ILE A 602 -5.53 -50.68 -4.37
N ILE A 603 -5.00 -50.48 -3.18
CA ILE A 603 -4.39 -49.22 -2.79
C ILE A 603 -2.96 -49.31 -3.30
N TRP A 604 -2.62 -48.48 -4.27
CA TRP A 604 -1.22 -48.31 -4.69
C TRP A 604 -0.58 -47.35 -3.69
N ASP A 605 0.36 -47.87 -2.91
CA ASP A 605 1.23 -47.08 -2.02
C ASP A 605 2.34 -46.36 -2.80
#